data_AF-A0A832R753-F1
#
_entry.id   AF-A0A832R753-F1
#
_cell.length_a   1.000
_cell.length_b   1.000
_cell.length_c   1.000
_cell.angle_alpha   90.00
_cell.angle_beta   90.00
_cell.angle_gamma   90.00
#
_symmetry.space_group_name_H-M   'P 1'
#
loop_
_entity.id
_entity.type
_entity.pdbx_description
1 polymer ?
#
loop_
_entity_poly.entity_id
_entity_poly.type
_entity_poly.pdbx_seq_one_letter_code
_entity_poly.pdbx_strand_id
1 'polypeptide(L)'
;MRNGKLENEDWDKLTAAVSKLRSRPLFIDDSSGLSPGEMRTRARRIAREHGQIGMIMVDYLQLMQVKGSSENRTGEISEISRSLKLMAREFSCPVVALSQLNRSLEQRPNKRPVMSDLRESGAIEQDADVIMFVYRHEVYEPEKPETKGVAEIIIGKQRNGPIGTVNLSFIGKHTRFENYMPMSGGPPGGQWGGE
;
A
#
# COMPACT_ATOMS: atom_id res chain seq x y z
N MET A 1 -0.76 22.50 0.64
CA MET A 1 -2.06 22.60 1.35
C MET A 1 -1.99 22.26 2.86
N ARG A 2 -0.86 22.40 3.56
CA ARG A 2 -0.81 22.16 5.03
C ARG A 2 -0.92 23.43 5.90
N ASN A 3 -0.99 24.62 5.29
CA ASN A 3 -0.89 25.91 6.00
C ASN A 3 -2.21 26.73 5.99
N GLY A 4 -3.35 26.13 5.64
CA GLY A 4 -4.66 26.80 5.69
C GLY A 4 -4.90 27.97 4.72
N LYS A 5 -3.90 28.37 3.92
CA LYS A 5 -4.05 29.36 2.86
C LYS A 5 -4.60 28.69 1.60
N LEU A 6 -5.90 28.82 1.39
CA LEU A 6 -6.60 28.37 0.20
C LEU A 6 -7.02 29.61 -0.60
N GLU A 7 -6.72 29.61 -1.90
CA GLU A 7 -7.29 30.60 -2.81
C GLU A 7 -8.76 30.26 -3.10
N ASN A 8 -9.54 31.21 -3.61
CA ASN A 8 -10.97 30.99 -3.85
C ASN A 8 -11.25 29.79 -4.76
N GLU A 9 -10.40 29.54 -5.77
CA GLU A 9 -10.50 28.35 -6.63
C GLU A 9 -10.21 27.03 -5.91
N ASP A 10 -9.39 27.04 -4.85
CA ASP A 10 -9.10 25.85 -4.06
C ASP A 10 -10.29 25.48 -3.17
N TRP A 11 -11.09 26.46 -2.73
CA TRP A 11 -12.33 26.24 -1.99
C TRP A 11 -13.38 25.52 -2.81
N ASP A 12 -13.53 25.87 -4.09
CA ASP A 12 -14.45 25.19 -5.00
C ASP A 12 -14.03 23.73 -5.23
N LYS A 13 -12.73 23.50 -5.47
CA LYS A 13 -12.15 22.15 -5.61
C LYS A 13 -12.35 21.31 -4.35
N LEU A 14 -12.13 21.89 -3.17
CA LEU A 14 -12.32 21.24 -1.88
C LEU A 14 -13.79 20.87 -1.66
N THR A 15 -14.70 21.81 -1.88
CA THR A 15 -16.15 21.60 -1.71
C THR A 15 -16.66 20.50 -2.63
N ALA A 16 -16.20 20.49 -3.89
CA ALA A 16 -16.52 19.42 -4.84
C ALA A 16 -15.96 18.07 -4.38
N ALA A 17 -14.73 18.02 -3.85
CA ALA A 17 -14.13 16.78 -3.35
C ALA A 17 -14.87 16.24 -2.10
N VAL A 18 -15.20 17.10 -1.14
CA VAL A 18 -15.97 16.73 0.06
C VAL A 18 -17.35 16.20 -0.34
N SER A 19 -18.04 16.89 -1.26
CA SER A 19 -19.35 16.45 -1.74
C SER A 19 -19.29 15.07 -2.40
N LYS A 20 -18.22 14.78 -3.17
CA LYS A 20 -17.99 13.45 -3.77
C LYS A 20 -17.69 12.35 -2.75
N LEU A 21 -17.08 12.70 -1.61
CA LEU A 21 -16.72 11.73 -0.56
C LEU A 21 -17.85 11.48 0.43
N ARG A 22 -18.68 12.50 0.72
CA ARG A 22 -19.72 12.44 1.77
C ARG A 22 -20.70 11.28 1.61
N SER A 23 -21.02 10.91 0.37
CA SER A 23 -22.00 9.85 0.09
C SER A 23 -21.37 8.46 -0.08
N ARG A 24 -20.05 8.32 0.09
CA ARG A 24 -19.37 7.03 -0.12
C ARG A 24 -19.29 6.26 1.20
N PRO A 25 -19.50 4.93 1.19
CA PRO A 25 -19.36 4.07 2.37
C PRO A 25 -17.87 3.88 2.70
N LEU A 26 -17.22 4.94 3.20
CA LEU A 26 -15.84 4.96 3.65
C LEU A 26 -15.83 5.10 5.18
N PHE A 27 -15.31 4.08 5.86
CA PHE A 27 -15.20 4.04 7.31
C PHE A 27 -13.71 4.13 7.68
N ILE A 28 -13.37 5.09 8.54
CA ILE A 28 -12.01 5.31 9.02
C ILE A 28 -11.99 5.07 10.53
N ASP A 29 -11.01 4.28 10.96
CA ASP A 29 -10.72 4.00 12.35
C ASP A 29 -9.26 4.35 12.61
N ASP A 30 -9.04 5.37 13.42
CA ASP A 30 -7.72 5.92 13.77
C ASP A 30 -7.22 5.44 15.14
N SER A 31 -7.85 4.40 15.69
CA SER A 31 -7.45 3.82 16.98
C SER A 31 -6.03 3.24 16.93
N SER A 32 -5.19 3.63 17.89
CA SER A 32 -3.81 3.14 18.01
C SER A 32 -3.75 1.71 18.56
N GLY A 33 -2.78 0.90 18.09
CA GLY A 33 -2.46 -0.40 18.69
C GLY A 33 -3.55 -1.47 18.51
N LEU A 34 -4.39 -1.33 17.49
CA LEU A 34 -5.53 -2.23 17.25
C LEU A 34 -5.04 -3.67 17.00
N SER A 35 -5.57 -4.63 17.74
CA SER A 35 -5.31 -6.04 17.49
C SER A 35 -6.12 -6.57 16.29
N PRO A 36 -5.69 -7.66 15.63
CA PRO A 36 -6.46 -8.28 14.55
C PRO A 36 -7.88 -8.71 14.97
N GLY A 37 -8.03 -9.16 16.23
CA GLY A 37 -9.34 -9.53 16.78
C GLY A 37 -10.28 -8.35 16.99
N GLU A 38 -9.77 -7.20 17.46
CA GLU A 38 -10.54 -5.97 17.58
C GLU A 38 -10.93 -5.44 16.20
N MET A 39 -10.00 -5.42 15.24
CA MET A 39 -10.28 -5.06 13.84
C MET A 39 -11.39 -5.94 13.26
N ARG A 40 -11.30 -7.26 13.44
CA ARG A 40 -12.32 -8.22 12.98
C ARG A 40 -13.70 -7.89 13.55
N THR A 41 -13.77 -7.59 14.85
CA THR A 41 -15.03 -7.25 15.53
C THR A 41 -15.65 -5.99 14.96
N ARG A 42 -14.84 -4.96 14.71
CA ARG A 42 -15.29 -3.70 14.10
C ARG A 42 -15.74 -3.89 12.65
N ALA A 43 -14.98 -4.65 11.86
CA ALA A 43 -15.37 -5.02 10.49
C ALA A 43 -16.71 -5.79 10.48
N ARG A 44 -16.93 -6.74 11.39
CA ARG A 44 -18.21 -7.46 11.50
C ARG A 44 -19.37 -6.51 11.80
N ARG A 45 -19.16 -5.52 12.68
CA ARG A 45 -20.18 -4.53 12.99
C ARG A 45 -20.54 -3.69 11.77
N ILE A 46 -19.53 -3.16 11.06
CA ILE A 46 -19.73 -2.41 9.82
C ILE A 46 -20.48 -3.26 8.79
N ALA A 47 -20.10 -4.54 8.63
CA ALA A 47 -20.73 -5.42 7.67
C ALA A 47 -22.22 -5.69 7.99
N ARG A 48 -22.57 -5.75 9.29
CA ARG A 48 -23.96 -5.91 9.74
C ARG A 48 -24.79 -4.65 9.53
N GLU A 49 -24.20 -3.47 9.76
CA GLU A 49 -24.89 -2.18 9.68
C GLU A 49 -25.01 -1.68 8.23
N HIS A 50 -24.03 -2.00 7.37
CA HIS A 50 -23.89 -1.41 6.04
C HIS A 50 -23.80 -2.43 4.89
N GLY A 51 -23.83 -3.73 5.17
CA GLY A 51 -23.75 -4.78 4.16
C GLY A 51 -22.32 -5.22 3.84
N GLN A 52 -22.13 -5.86 2.69
CA GLN A 52 -20.84 -6.47 2.34
C GLN A 52 -19.71 -5.43 2.25
N ILE A 53 -18.57 -5.73 2.89
CA ILE A 53 -17.37 -4.91 2.80
C ILE A 53 -16.69 -5.15 1.44
N GLY A 54 -16.40 -4.07 0.71
CA GLY A 54 -15.72 -4.15 -0.58
C GLY A 54 -14.20 -4.30 -0.48
N MET A 55 -13.58 -3.71 0.55
CA MET A 55 -12.13 -3.77 0.81
C MET A 55 -11.83 -3.37 2.26
N ILE A 56 -10.76 -3.94 2.82
CA ILE A 56 -10.19 -3.54 4.11
C ILE A 56 -8.76 -3.04 3.86
N MET A 57 -8.41 -1.88 4.40
CA MET A 57 -7.06 -1.32 4.32
C MET A 57 -6.45 -1.18 5.72
N VAL A 58 -5.16 -1.51 5.86
CA VAL A 58 -4.40 -1.44 7.12
C VAL A 58 -3.13 -0.62 6.93
N ASP A 59 -3.00 0.48 7.66
CA ASP A 59 -1.82 1.36 7.67
C ASP A 59 -1.23 1.45 9.09
N TYR A 60 -0.18 0.71 9.44
CA TYR A 60 0.50 -0.39 8.72
C TYR A 60 0.66 -1.58 9.70
N LEU A 61 0.94 -2.78 9.19
CA LEU A 61 0.92 -4.04 9.96
C LEU A 61 1.69 -3.97 11.28
N GLN A 62 2.88 -3.37 11.24
CA GLN A 62 3.76 -3.27 12.39
C GLN A 62 3.26 -2.28 13.48
N LEU A 63 2.13 -1.60 13.31
CA LEU A 63 1.49 -0.86 14.41
C LEU A 63 0.43 -1.67 15.16
N MET A 64 0.04 -2.83 14.63
CA MET A 64 -0.88 -3.74 15.30
C MET A 64 -0.16 -4.44 16.47
N GLN A 65 -0.93 -4.74 17.51
CA GLN A 65 -0.43 -5.40 18.72
C GLN A 65 -1.27 -6.62 19.05
N VAL A 66 -0.63 -7.72 19.40
CA VAL A 66 -1.28 -8.91 19.95
C VAL A 66 -1.06 -8.94 21.46
N LYS A 67 -2.16 -8.96 22.22
CA LYS A 67 -2.12 -8.97 23.69
C LYS A 67 -1.34 -10.19 24.18
N GLY A 68 -0.30 -9.97 25.00
CA GLY A 68 0.51 -11.03 25.60
C GLY A 68 1.72 -11.49 24.78
N SER A 69 1.99 -10.90 23.61
CA SER A 69 3.10 -11.31 22.72
C SER A 69 4.31 -10.36 22.77
N SER A 70 4.79 -10.00 23.96
CA SER A 70 5.80 -8.93 24.10
C SER A 70 7.23 -9.34 23.74
N GLU A 71 7.56 -10.64 23.72
CA GLU A 71 8.95 -11.08 23.58
C GLU A 71 9.34 -11.55 22.16
N ASN A 72 8.37 -11.86 21.29
CA ASN A 72 8.67 -12.41 19.96
C ASN A 72 7.92 -11.67 18.85
N ARG A 73 8.52 -10.59 18.38
CA ARG A 73 7.97 -9.77 17.31
C ARG A 73 7.73 -10.52 16.01
N THR A 74 8.63 -11.44 15.65
CA THR A 74 8.48 -12.30 14.47
C THR A 74 7.23 -13.17 14.58
N GLY A 75 6.99 -13.75 15.75
CA GLY A 75 5.78 -14.53 16.04
C GLY A 75 4.51 -13.69 15.96
N GLU A 76 4.54 -12.49 16.55
CA GLU A 76 3.43 -11.54 16.52
C GLU A 76 3.04 -11.13 15.09
N ILE A 77 4.02 -10.75 14.26
CA ILE A 77 3.78 -10.42 12.85
C ILE A 77 3.23 -11.63 12.07
N SER A 78 3.70 -12.83 12.42
CA SER A 78 3.19 -14.06 11.81
C SER A 78 1.72 -14.31 12.15
N GLU A 79 1.30 -14.05 13.40
CA GLU A 79 -0.09 -14.15 13.81
C GLU A 79 -0.97 -13.09 13.16
N ILE A 80 -0.49 -11.84 13.09
CA ILE A 80 -1.19 -10.73 12.44
C ILE A 80 -1.43 -11.06 10.96
N SER A 81 -0.37 -11.46 10.24
CA SER A 81 -0.42 -11.83 8.83
C SER A 81 -1.49 -12.91 8.57
N ARG A 82 -1.45 -13.99 9.35
CA ARG A 82 -2.42 -15.09 9.25
C ARG A 82 -3.84 -14.63 9.55
N SER A 83 -4.02 -13.81 10.58
CA SER A 83 -5.33 -13.28 10.98
C SER A 83 -5.95 -12.43 9.87
N LEU A 84 -5.15 -11.61 9.19
CA LEU A 84 -5.61 -10.81 8.05
C LEU A 84 -5.96 -11.66 6.83
N LYS A 85 -5.18 -12.72 6.55
CA LYS A 85 -5.54 -13.68 5.49
C LYS A 85 -6.87 -14.37 5.79
N LEU A 86 -7.10 -14.78 7.03
CA LEU A 86 -8.38 -15.37 7.45
C LEU A 86 -9.52 -14.36 7.35
N MET A 87 -9.28 -13.10 7.73
CA MET A 87 -10.24 -12.01 7.61
C MET A 87 -10.67 -11.78 6.15
N ALA A 88 -9.70 -11.78 5.21
CA ALA A 88 -9.99 -11.67 3.78
C ALA A 88 -10.94 -12.78 3.29
N ARG A 89 -10.73 -14.01 3.76
CA ARG A 89 -11.61 -15.15 3.42
C ARG A 89 -12.98 -15.04 4.06
N GLU A 90 -13.05 -14.60 5.30
CA GLU A 90 -14.30 -14.45 6.05
C GLU A 90 -15.21 -13.40 5.42
N PHE A 91 -14.68 -12.21 5.12
CA PHE A 91 -15.46 -11.12 4.52
C PHE A 91 -15.57 -11.25 3.00
N SER A 92 -14.86 -12.20 2.40
CA SER A 92 -14.80 -12.39 0.95
C SER A 92 -14.44 -11.10 0.21
N CYS A 93 -13.46 -10.36 0.74
CA CYS A 93 -13.00 -9.10 0.18
C CYS A 93 -11.47 -8.98 0.24
N PRO A 94 -10.85 -8.18 -0.65
CA PRO A 94 -9.43 -7.87 -0.57
C PRO A 94 -9.07 -7.18 0.76
N VAL A 95 -8.00 -7.65 1.39
CA VAL A 95 -7.36 -6.98 2.53
C VAL A 95 -6.00 -6.48 2.06
N VAL A 96 -5.83 -5.16 2.03
CA VAL A 96 -4.59 -4.50 1.64
C VAL A 96 -3.91 -4.01 2.91
N ALA A 97 -2.71 -4.50 3.18
CA ALA A 97 -1.94 -4.09 4.35
C ALA A 97 -0.61 -3.50 3.94
N LEU A 98 -0.30 -2.31 4.46
CA LEU A 98 1.01 -1.71 4.31
C LEU A 98 2.00 -2.39 5.25
N SER A 99 3.20 -2.65 4.75
CA SER A 99 4.29 -3.24 5.51
C SER A 99 5.54 -2.41 5.33
N GLN A 100 6.20 -2.09 6.45
CA GLN A 100 7.52 -1.48 6.39
C GLN A 100 8.60 -2.51 6.03
N LEU A 101 9.64 -2.04 5.33
CA LEU A 101 10.79 -2.84 4.94
C LEU A 101 11.97 -2.62 5.88
N ASN A 102 12.90 -3.58 5.91
CA ASN A 102 14.14 -3.46 6.66
C ASN A 102 15.05 -2.37 6.10
N ARG A 103 15.68 -1.60 7.02
CA ARG A 103 16.60 -0.51 6.66
C ARG A 103 17.89 -0.98 5.98
N SER A 104 18.21 -2.28 6.04
CA SER A 104 19.36 -2.86 5.32
C SER A 104 19.26 -2.67 3.80
N LEU A 105 18.05 -2.51 3.26
CA LEU A 105 17.82 -2.12 1.88
C LEU A 105 18.62 -0.87 1.51
N GLU A 106 18.67 0.11 2.41
CA GLU A 106 19.35 1.40 2.23
C GLU A 106 20.87 1.29 2.19
N GLN A 107 21.45 0.12 2.43
CA GLN A 107 22.90 -0.10 2.32
C GLN A 107 23.30 -0.74 0.98
N ARG A 108 22.33 -1.29 0.23
CA ARG A 108 22.61 -1.97 -1.04
C ARG A 108 22.90 -0.97 -2.17
N PRO A 109 23.75 -1.31 -3.16
CA PRO A 109 23.90 -0.48 -4.35
C PRO A 109 22.59 -0.31 -5.12
N ASN A 110 21.85 -1.40 -5.31
CA ASN A 110 20.50 -1.36 -5.88
C ASN A 110 19.47 -1.23 -4.75
N LYS A 111 18.75 -0.11 -4.74
CA LYS A 111 17.73 0.24 -3.74
C LYS A 111 16.35 -0.32 -4.05
N ARG A 112 16.18 -1.07 -5.14
CA ARG A 112 14.91 -1.73 -5.42
C ARG A 112 14.59 -2.76 -4.33
N PRO A 113 13.39 -2.70 -3.72
CA PRO A 113 12.96 -3.69 -2.76
C PRO A 113 12.88 -5.09 -3.37
N VAL A 114 13.18 -6.09 -2.54
CA VAL A 114 13.05 -7.51 -2.85
C VAL A 114 12.40 -8.24 -1.67
N MET A 115 12.00 -9.49 -1.89
CA MET A 115 11.33 -10.31 -0.88
C MET A 115 12.10 -10.41 0.45
N SER A 116 13.42 -10.52 0.42
CA SER A 116 14.23 -10.57 1.65
C SER A 116 14.17 -9.30 2.49
N ASP A 117 13.70 -8.17 1.96
CA ASP A 117 13.55 -6.94 2.74
C ASP A 117 12.37 -7.01 3.71
N LEU A 118 11.47 -7.99 3.55
CA LEU A 118 10.43 -8.36 4.52
C LEU A 118 10.97 -9.22 5.68
N ARG A 119 12.31 -9.33 5.86
CA ARG A 119 12.95 -10.11 6.94
C ARG A 119 12.26 -9.87 8.29
N GLU A 120 12.18 -10.92 9.11
CA GLU A 120 11.32 -11.05 10.31
C GLU A 120 9.83 -11.30 10.00
N SER A 121 9.46 -11.38 8.72
CA SER A 121 8.08 -11.59 8.28
C SER A 121 7.93 -12.67 7.21
N GLY A 122 8.63 -13.81 7.37
CA GLY A 122 8.45 -14.97 6.46
C GLY A 122 6.99 -15.43 6.34
N ALA A 123 6.19 -15.22 7.39
CA ALA A 123 4.75 -15.44 7.35
C ALA A 123 4.01 -14.48 6.41
N ILE A 124 4.40 -13.20 6.30
CA ILE A 124 3.81 -12.27 5.32
C ILE A 124 4.04 -12.82 3.91
N GLU A 125 5.29 -13.22 3.63
CA GLU A 125 5.62 -13.82 2.35
C GLU A 125 4.76 -15.05 2.08
N GLN A 126 4.56 -15.95 3.05
CA GLN A 126 3.77 -17.16 2.85
C GLN A 126 2.28 -16.86 2.69
N ASP A 127 1.69 -16.08 3.59
CA ASP A 127 0.25 -15.85 3.67
C ASP A 127 -0.29 -14.96 2.55
N ALA A 128 0.48 -13.95 2.12
CA ALA A 128 0.03 -13.01 1.12
C ALA A 128 -0.26 -13.68 -0.23
N ASP A 129 -1.34 -13.25 -0.88
CA ASP A 129 -1.65 -13.65 -2.26
C ASP A 129 -0.84 -12.85 -3.28
N VAL A 130 -0.65 -11.56 -3.00
CA VAL A 130 0.08 -10.60 -3.83
C VAL A 130 0.98 -9.75 -2.93
N ILE A 131 2.21 -9.52 -3.37
CA ILE A 131 3.15 -8.60 -2.72
C ILE A 131 3.62 -7.60 -3.77
N MET A 132 3.40 -6.32 -3.46
CA MET A 132 3.79 -5.18 -4.30
C MET A 132 4.74 -4.30 -3.53
N PHE A 133 5.86 -3.95 -4.16
CA PHE A 133 6.78 -2.95 -3.65
C PHE A 133 6.63 -1.66 -4.43
N VAL A 134 6.77 -0.53 -3.74
CA VAL A 134 6.81 0.79 -4.37
C VAL A 134 8.26 1.24 -4.41
N TYR A 135 8.75 1.56 -5.60
CA TYR A 135 10.07 2.14 -5.79
C TYR A 135 9.95 3.46 -6.56
N ARG A 136 10.62 4.51 -6.08
CA ARG A 136 10.63 5.83 -6.73
C ARG A 136 12.05 6.16 -7.12
N HIS A 137 12.30 6.24 -8.42
CA HIS A 137 13.65 6.50 -8.94
C HIS A 137 14.17 7.86 -8.46
N GLU A 138 13.34 8.90 -8.53
CA GLU A 138 13.70 10.27 -8.11
C GLU A 138 14.14 10.40 -6.63
N VAL A 139 13.82 9.43 -5.78
CA VAL A 139 14.25 9.44 -4.36
C VAL A 139 15.73 9.06 -4.25
N TYR A 140 16.21 8.18 -5.11
CA TYR A 140 17.56 7.62 -5.05
C TYR A 140 18.50 8.19 -6.12
N GLU A 141 17.94 8.74 -7.20
CA GLU A 141 18.67 9.33 -8.33
C GLU A 141 18.06 10.71 -8.69
N PRO A 142 18.02 11.67 -7.73
CA PRO A 142 17.34 12.96 -7.92
C PRO A 142 17.98 13.88 -8.98
N GLU A 143 19.25 13.67 -9.28
CA GLU A 143 20.02 14.42 -10.27
C GLU A 143 19.63 14.08 -11.72
N LYS A 144 19.03 12.90 -11.95
CA LYS A 144 18.65 12.42 -13.28
C LYS A 144 17.27 12.93 -13.69
N PRO A 145 17.13 13.75 -14.73
CA PRO A 145 15.82 14.30 -15.13
C PRO A 145 14.78 13.23 -15.47
N GLU A 146 15.21 12.10 -16.04
CA GLU A 146 14.36 10.99 -16.48
C GLU A 146 13.70 10.22 -15.34
N THR A 147 14.20 10.35 -14.11
CA THR A 147 13.65 9.66 -12.92
C THR A 147 12.50 10.43 -12.28
N LYS A 148 12.36 11.72 -12.62
CA LYS A 148 11.39 12.62 -12.01
C LYS A 148 9.97 12.19 -12.28
N GLY A 149 9.21 12.02 -11.20
CA GLY A 149 7.82 11.59 -11.26
C GLY A 149 7.62 10.19 -11.84
N VAL A 150 8.64 9.33 -11.88
CA VAL A 150 8.50 7.91 -12.26
C VAL A 150 8.53 7.05 -11.00
N ALA A 151 7.51 6.20 -10.86
CA ALA A 151 7.44 5.17 -9.83
C ALA A 151 7.25 3.80 -10.45
N GLU A 152 7.84 2.78 -9.83
CA GLU A 152 7.66 1.38 -10.14
C GLU A 152 6.77 0.74 -9.06
N ILE A 153 5.77 -0.02 -9.49
CA ILE A 153 5.10 -1.03 -8.68
C ILE A 153 5.69 -2.38 -9.08
N ILE A 154 6.52 -2.94 -8.20
CA ILE A 154 7.19 -4.22 -8.42
C ILE A 154 6.33 -5.32 -7.77
N ILE A 155 5.70 -6.14 -8.58
CA ILE A 155 4.94 -7.32 -8.15
C ILE A 155 5.96 -8.42 -7.84
N GLY A 156 6.41 -8.49 -6.58
CA GLY A 156 7.39 -9.48 -6.13
C GLY A 156 6.80 -10.87 -5.89
N LYS A 157 5.48 -10.95 -5.64
CA LYS A 157 4.74 -12.21 -5.51
C LYS A 157 3.34 -12.05 -6.08
N GLN A 158 2.87 -13.06 -6.80
CA GLN A 158 1.48 -13.21 -7.17
C GLN A 158 1.12 -14.69 -7.30
N ARG A 159 0.20 -15.19 -6.44
CA ARG A 159 -0.17 -16.62 -6.42
C ARG A 159 -0.85 -17.09 -7.71
N ASN A 160 -1.63 -16.20 -8.34
CA ASN A 160 -2.55 -16.54 -9.44
C ASN A 160 -2.25 -15.75 -10.72
N GLY A 161 -0.98 -15.46 -11.00
CA GLY A 161 -0.65 -14.62 -12.15
C GLY A 161 0.83 -14.27 -12.25
N PRO A 162 1.20 -13.49 -13.26
CA PRO A 162 2.60 -13.12 -13.49
C PRO A 162 3.11 -12.18 -12.41
N ILE A 163 4.41 -12.26 -12.17
CA ILE A 163 5.20 -11.23 -11.48
C ILE A 163 5.76 -10.25 -12.51
N GLY A 164 6.23 -9.09 -12.07
CA GLY A 164 6.82 -8.10 -12.96
C GLY A 164 6.76 -6.69 -12.39
N THR A 165 7.16 -5.72 -13.19
CA THR A 165 7.17 -4.31 -12.79
C THR A 165 6.24 -3.50 -13.67
N VAL A 166 5.41 -2.69 -13.05
CA VAL A 166 4.51 -1.74 -13.72
C VAL A 166 4.98 -0.32 -13.39
N ASN A 167 5.20 0.49 -14.42
CA ASN A 167 5.51 1.90 -14.22
C ASN A 167 4.24 2.70 -13.96
N LEU A 168 4.36 3.74 -13.14
CA LEU A 168 3.34 4.74 -12.82
C LEU A 168 3.98 6.14 -12.85
N SER A 169 3.14 7.14 -13.04
CA SER A 169 3.54 8.55 -12.84
C SER A 169 3.25 8.96 -11.39
N PHE A 170 4.20 9.61 -10.73
CA PHE A 170 4.05 10.11 -9.37
C PHE A 170 4.13 11.64 -9.32
N ILE A 171 3.08 12.26 -8.80
CA ILE A 171 2.98 13.72 -8.68
C ILE A 171 3.26 14.10 -7.23
N GLY A 172 4.53 14.38 -6.92
CA GLY A 172 4.99 14.60 -5.54
C GLY A 172 4.26 15.70 -4.79
N LYS A 173 3.93 16.82 -5.45
CA LYS A 173 3.16 17.93 -4.84
C LYS A 173 1.75 17.54 -4.35
N HIS A 174 1.22 16.41 -4.82
CA HIS A 174 -0.10 15.89 -4.46
C HIS A 174 -0.06 14.51 -3.82
N THR A 175 1.14 13.92 -3.65
CA THR A 175 1.30 12.52 -3.20
C THR A 175 0.38 11.56 -3.96
N ARG A 176 0.30 11.73 -5.29
CA ARG A 176 -0.66 11.03 -6.16
C ARG A 176 0.07 10.15 -7.16
N PHE A 177 -0.40 8.92 -7.29
CA PHE A 177 -0.04 8.02 -8.38
C PHE A 177 -1.06 8.13 -9.51
N GLU A 178 -0.58 8.10 -10.75
CA GLU A 178 -1.39 8.09 -11.97
C GLU A 178 -0.90 6.99 -12.92
N ASN A 179 -1.76 6.63 -13.87
CA ASN A 179 -1.36 5.77 -14.98
C ASN A 179 -0.14 6.37 -15.67
N TYR A 180 0.82 5.51 -16.04
CA TYR A 180 2.07 5.96 -16.62
C TYR A 180 1.82 6.72 -17.91
N MET A 181 2.11 8.01 -17.86
CA MET A 181 2.27 8.84 -19.03
C MET A 181 3.76 9.08 -19.20
N PRO A 182 4.40 8.53 -20.24
CA PRO A 182 5.76 8.91 -20.57
C PRO A 182 5.74 10.43 -20.79
N MET A 183 6.51 11.19 -20.02
CA MET A 183 6.73 12.60 -20.32
C MET A 183 7.23 12.66 -21.77
N SER A 184 6.50 13.36 -22.63
CA SER A 184 6.77 13.45 -24.07
C SER A 184 8.24 13.80 -24.30
N GLY A 185 9.05 12.80 -24.69
CA GLY A 185 10.50 12.93 -24.84
C GLY A 185 11.34 11.66 -24.63
N GLY A 186 10.79 10.58 -24.06
CA GLY A 186 11.48 9.27 -23.97
C GLY A 186 11.25 8.39 -25.21
N PRO A 187 12.22 7.53 -25.61
CA PRO A 187 12.06 6.68 -26.79
C PRO A 187 10.88 5.71 -26.63
N PRO A 188 10.22 5.33 -27.74
CA PRO A 188 9.04 4.48 -27.68
C PRO A 188 9.36 3.16 -26.98
N GLY A 189 8.48 2.79 -26.05
CA GLY A 189 8.58 1.58 -25.25
C GLY A 189 8.83 0.34 -26.11
N GLY A 190 9.74 -0.51 -25.63
CA GLY A 190 10.15 -1.73 -26.30
C GLY A 190 8.95 -2.61 -26.68
N GLN A 191 8.99 -3.09 -27.92
CA GLN A 191 8.13 -4.14 -28.43
C GLN A 191 8.17 -5.35 -27.50
N TRP A 192 6.99 -5.81 -27.10
CA TRP A 192 6.80 -7.15 -26.57
C TRP A 192 7.01 -8.14 -27.72
N GLY A 193 8.22 -8.71 -27.78
CA GLY A 193 8.50 -9.88 -28.61
C GLY A 193 8.08 -11.13 -27.86
N GLY A 194 7.04 -11.80 -28.35
CA GLY A 194 6.73 -13.17 -27.99
C GLY A 194 7.49 -14.12 -28.91
N GLU A 195 8.11 -15.12 -28.31
CA GLU A 195 8.21 -16.50 -28.80
C GLU A 195 7.89 -17.44 -27.63
#